data_AF-A0A5D3DGE2-F1
#
_entry.id   AF-A0A5D3DGE2-F1
#
_cell.length_a   1.000
_cell.length_b   1.000
_cell.length_c   1.000
_cell.angle_alpha   90.00
_cell.angle_beta   90.00
_cell.angle_gamma   90.00
#
_symmetry.space_group_name_H-M   'P 1'
#
loop_
_entity.id
_entity.type
_entity.pdbx_description
1 polymer ?
#
loop_
_entity_poly.entity_id
_entity_poly.type
_entity_poly.pdbx_seq_one_letter_code
_entity_poly.pdbx_strand_id
1 'polypeptide(L)'
;MDNPTKAQMWLTSIEKIFRYMKCPDDQKVQCVVFFLEDRGTAWWEIAERMLGGNVSKITWEQLKESFYAKFFSANVKYAKQQKFLNLEQGDMTVEQYNAEFHMLSHFAPNVVKDEEARTEKFIRDLSLHERVDPSKAAGRGPALGQKRKVESQPDLAPQRN
;
A
#
# COMPACT_ATOMS: atom_id res chain seq x y z
N MET A 1 6.36 18.58 -9.40
CA MET A 1 5.45 17.69 -8.63
C MET A 1 6.02 16.28 -8.70
N ASP A 2 5.98 15.50 -7.62
CA ASP A 2 6.49 14.11 -7.60
C ASP A 2 5.61 13.14 -6.78
N ASN A 3 4.51 13.63 -6.18
CA ASN A 3 3.57 12.83 -5.40
C ASN A 3 2.27 12.62 -6.21
N PRO A 4 1.84 11.38 -6.50
CA PRO A 4 0.66 11.12 -7.32
C PRO A 4 -0.64 11.71 -6.77
N THR A 5 -0.85 11.71 -5.45
CA THR A 5 -2.03 12.31 -4.80
C THR A 5 -2.05 13.82 -4.98
N LYS A 6 -0.91 14.50 -4.78
CA LYS A 6 -0.81 15.96 -5.01
C LYS A 6 -1.02 16.31 -6.50
N ALA A 7 -0.48 15.50 -7.41
CA ALA A 7 -0.68 15.66 -8.85
C ALA A 7 -2.17 15.51 -9.25
N GLN A 8 -2.86 14.49 -8.72
CA GLN A 8 -4.29 14.29 -8.94
C GLN A 8 -5.14 15.43 -8.38
N MET A 9 -4.83 15.93 -7.18
CA MET A 9 -5.52 17.08 -6.58
C MET A 9 -5.34 18.37 -7.41
N TRP A 10 -4.15 18.59 -7.96
CA TRP A 10 -3.89 19.72 -8.86
C TRP A 10 -4.69 19.58 -10.16
N LEU A 11 -4.65 18.43 -10.84
CA LEU A 11 -5.41 18.22 -12.08
C LEU A 11 -6.92 18.40 -11.85
N THR A 12 -7.45 17.86 -10.74
CA THR A 12 -8.85 18.04 -10.33
C THR A 12 -9.20 19.52 -10.10
N SER A 13 -8.25 20.31 -9.60
CA SER A 13 -8.45 21.75 -9.37
C SER A 13 -8.46 22.52 -10.69
N ILE A 14 -7.56 22.20 -11.62
CA ILE A 14 -7.52 22.74 -12.98
C ILE A 14 -8.81 22.42 -13.75
N GLU A 15 -9.29 21.18 -13.70
CA GLU A 15 -10.55 20.80 -14.36
C GLU A 15 -11.77 21.54 -13.78
N LYS A 16 -11.81 21.77 -12.45
CA LYS A 16 -12.83 22.61 -11.81
C LYS A 16 -12.77 24.06 -12.30
N ILE A 17 -11.58 24.64 -12.43
CA ILE A 17 -11.37 26.01 -12.94
C ILE A 17 -11.84 26.10 -14.40
N PHE A 18 -11.40 25.18 -15.27
CA PHE A 18 -11.82 25.18 -16.67
C PHE A 18 -13.34 25.03 -16.84
N ARG A 19 -13.98 24.18 -16.04
CA ARG A 19 -15.45 24.03 -16.03
C ARG A 19 -16.15 25.31 -15.57
N TYR A 20 -15.65 25.97 -14.53
CA TYR A 20 -16.20 27.24 -14.03
C TYR A 20 -16.05 28.37 -15.06
N MET A 21 -14.87 28.50 -15.66
CA MET A 21 -14.56 29.52 -16.67
C MET A 21 -15.15 29.23 -18.06
N LYS A 22 -15.74 28.04 -18.27
CA LYS A 22 -16.17 27.53 -19.59
C LYS A 22 -15.04 27.58 -20.64
N CYS A 23 -13.83 27.21 -20.22
CA CYS A 23 -12.63 27.25 -21.06
C CYS A 23 -12.77 26.31 -22.28
N PRO A 24 -12.60 26.82 -23.52
CA PRO A 24 -12.59 26.03 -24.75
C PRO A 24 -11.53 24.91 -24.75
N ASP A 25 -11.86 23.74 -25.28
CA ASP A 25 -10.98 22.55 -25.25
C ASP A 25 -9.63 22.77 -25.96
N ASP A 26 -9.62 23.56 -27.04
CA ASP A 26 -8.44 23.97 -27.80
C ASP A 26 -7.52 24.94 -27.05
N GLN A 27 -8.02 25.60 -26.00
CA GLN A 27 -7.25 26.53 -25.17
C GLN A 27 -6.70 25.87 -23.89
N LYS A 28 -7.34 24.79 -23.39
CA LYS A 28 -6.99 24.15 -22.11
C LYS A 28 -5.52 23.77 -21.99
N VAL A 29 -4.94 23.19 -23.05
CA VAL A 29 -3.54 22.77 -23.06
C VAL A 29 -2.61 23.98 -22.90
N GLN A 30 -2.80 25.05 -23.67
CA GLN A 30 -2.01 26.27 -23.56
C GLN A 30 -2.12 26.91 -22.17
N CYS A 31 -3.34 26.97 -21.60
CA CYS A 31 -3.55 27.44 -20.23
C CYS A 31 -2.79 26.59 -19.21
N VAL A 32 -2.82 25.25 -19.32
CA VAL A 32 -2.08 24.38 -18.39
C VAL A 32 -0.58 24.57 -18.52
N VAL A 33 -0.04 24.63 -19.74
CA VAL A 33 1.40 24.83 -19.96
C VAL A 33 1.87 26.13 -19.30
N PHE A 34 1.07 27.20 -19.36
CA PHE A 34 1.34 28.45 -18.65
C PHE A 34 1.32 28.31 -17.10
N PHE A 35 0.48 27.43 -16.54
CA PHE A 35 0.41 27.16 -15.10
C PHE A 35 1.43 26.12 -14.58
N LEU A 36 2.32 25.58 -15.43
CA LEU A 36 3.35 24.63 -15.01
C LEU A 36 4.62 25.36 -14.55
N GLU A 37 5.03 25.08 -13.31
CA GLU A 37 6.23 25.61 -12.68
C GLU A 37 7.34 24.54 -12.56
N ASP A 38 8.61 24.97 -12.61
CA ASP A 38 9.82 24.18 -12.41
C ASP A 38 9.81 22.80 -13.12
N ARG A 39 9.70 21.72 -12.32
CA ARG A 39 9.66 20.32 -12.74
C ARG A 39 8.43 19.98 -13.58
N GLY A 40 7.37 20.79 -13.50
CA GLY A 40 6.20 20.68 -14.37
C GLY A 40 6.57 21.06 -15.80
N THR A 41 7.23 22.20 -15.98
CA THR A 41 7.70 22.71 -17.28
C THR A 41 8.69 21.73 -17.92
N ALA A 42 9.70 21.28 -17.17
CA ALA A 42 10.70 20.33 -17.66
C ALA A 42 10.11 18.96 -18.07
N TRP A 43 9.04 18.50 -17.41
CA TRP A 43 8.30 17.32 -17.88
C TRP A 43 7.53 17.62 -19.17
N TRP A 44 6.85 18.76 -19.24
CA TRP A 44 6.05 19.12 -20.41
C TRP A 44 6.88 19.24 -21.68
N GLU A 45 8.08 19.85 -21.62
CA GLU A 45 8.97 19.95 -22.78
C GLU A 45 9.32 18.58 -23.40
N ILE A 46 9.42 17.53 -22.57
CA ILE A 46 9.66 16.15 -23.02
C ILE A 46 8.37 15.56 -23.59
N ALA A 47 7.24 15.75 -22.89
CA ALA A 47 5.92 15.26 -23.32
C ALA A 47 5.47 15.87 -24.65
N GLU A 48 5.63 17.17 -24.84
CA GLU A 48 5.29 17.88 -26.09
C GLU A 48 6.09 17.34 -27.27
N ARG A 49 7.41 17.12 -27.11
CA ARG A 49 8.24 16.50 -28.15
C ARG A 49 7.76 15.09 -28.52
N MET A 50 7.35 14.29 -27.54
CA MET A 50 6.77 12.96 -27.78
C MET A 50 5.39 13.02 -28.45
N LEU A 51 4.63 14.10 -28.24
CA LEU A 51 3.32 14.36 -28.84
C LEU A 51 3.40 15.15 -30.17
N GLY A 52 4.57 15.21 -30.81
CA GLY A 52 4.75 15.81 -32.14
C GLY A 52 5.21 17.28 -32.14
N GLY A 53 5.57 17.85 -30.99
CA GLY A 53 6.29 19.12 -30.89
C GLY A 53 5.47 20.38 -31.21
N ASN A 54 4.13 20.31 -31.10
CA ASN A 54 3.27 21.47 -31.36
C ASN A 54 2.07 21.51 -30.41
N VAL A 55 2.19 22.30 -29.34
CA VAL A 55 1.17 22.55 -28.32
C VAL A 55 -0.23 22.85 -28.87
N SER A 56 -0.39 23.53 -30.02
CA SER A 56 -1.72 23.87 -30.57
C SER A 56 -2.43 22.70 -31.26
N LYS A 57 -1.74 21.57 -31.45
CA LYS A 57 -2.31 20.31 -31.96
C LYS A 57 -2.53 19.25 -30.88
N ILE A 58 -2.02 19.47 -29.67
CA ILE A 58 -2.16 18.54 -28.56
C ILE A 58 -3.53 18.76 -27.90
N THR A 59 -4.31 17.70 -27.76
CA THR A 59 -5.64 17.77 -27.12
C THR A 59 -5.53 17.73 -25.60
N TRP A 60 -6.60 18.18 -24.92
CA TRP A 60 -6.70 18.05 -23.46
C TRP A 60 -6.58 16.60 -22.99
N GLU A 61 -7.12 15.66 -23.76
CA GLU A 61 -7.04 14.22 -23.55
C GLU A 61 -5.60 13.71 -23.62
N GLN A 62 -4.84 14.09 -24.65
CA GLN A 62 -3.43 13.72 -24.78
C GLN A 62 -2.55 14.27 -23.66
N LEU A 63 -2.80 15.51 -23.20
CA LEU A 63 -2.13 16.06 -22.03
C LEU A 63 -2.45 15.24 -20.78
N LYS A 64 -3.73 14.92 -20.53
CA LYS A 64 -4.14 14.08 -19.39
C LYS A 64 -3.50 12.69 -19.46
N GLU A 65 -3.50 12.04 -20.62
CA GLU A 65 -2.86 10.73 -20.81
C GLU A 65 -1.37 10.77 -20.49
N SER A 66 -0.64 11.78 -20.99
CA SER A 66 0.77 11.97 -20.69
C SER A 66 1.02 12.29 -19.20
N PHE A 67 0.15 13.10 -18.59
CA PHE A 67 0.20 13.41 -17.15
C PHE A 67 -0.01 12.15 -16.30
N TYR A 68 -1.04 11.34 -16.61
CA TYR A 68 -1.27 10.06 -15.97
C TYR A 68 -0.12 9.08 -16.23
N ALA A 69 0.48 9.06 -17.42
CA ALA A 69 1.66 8.24 -17.70
C ALA A 69 2.90 8.68 -16.88
N LYS A 70 3.07 9.98 -16.60
CA LYS A 70 4.17 10.51 -15.79
C LYS A 70 3.99 10.24 -14.29
N PHE A 71 2.79 10.43 -13.75
CA PHE A 71 2.51 10.34 -12.31
C PHE A 71 1.98 8.98 -11.86
N PHE A 72 1.38 8.23 -12.78
CA PHE A 72 0.79 6.91 -12.58
C PHE A 72 1.32 5.95 -13.67
N SER A 73 2.63 6.01 -13.93
CA SER A 73 3.34 5.16 -14.87
C SER A 73 3.11 3.68 -14.59
N ALA A 74 3.43 2.81 -15.55
CA ALA A 74 3.37 1.36 -15.36
C ALA A 74 4.12 0.91 -14.08
N ASN A 75 5.25 1.54 -13.75
CA ASN A 75 6.03 1.26 -12.54
C ASN A 75 5.31 1.73 -11.26
N VAL A 76 4.61 2.87 -11.28
CA VAL A 76 3.80 3.33 -10.13
C VAL A 76 2.57 2.44 -9.94
N LYS A 77 1.89 2.08 -11.03
CA LYS A 77 0.75 1.14 -11.01
C LYS A 77 1.20 -0.23 -10.48
N TYR A 78 2.31 -0.77 -10.99
CA TYR A 78 2.91 -2.00 -10.52
C TYR A 78 3.32 -1.93 -9.04
N ALA A 79 4.01 -0.86 -8.61
CA ALA A 79 4.38 -0.69 -7.20
C ALA A 79 3.15 -0.58 -6.27
N LYS A 80 2.07 0.08 -6.72
CA LYS A 80 0.79 0.13 -5.98
C LYS A 80 0.09 -1.22 -5.95
N GLN A 81 0.10 -1.97 -7.06
CA GLN A 81 -0.43 -3.33 -7.13
C GLN A 81 0.37 -4.30 -6.22
N GLN A 82 1.71 -4.22 -6.22
CA GLN A 82 2.56 -4.98 -5.31
C GLN A 82 2.32 -4.59 -3.85
N LYS A 83 2.17 -3.30 -3.53
CA LYS A 83 1.78 -2.87 -2.18
C LYS A 83 0.41 -3.42 -1.78
N PHE A 84 -0.55 -3.53 -2.71
CA PHE A 84 -1.85 -4.15 -2.42
C PHE A 84 -1.76 -5.66 -2.19
N LEU A 85 -1.01 -6.37 -3.03
CA LEU A 85 -0.80 -7.82 -2.92
C LEU A 85 -0.16 -8.18 -1.57
N ASN A 86 0.81 -7.39 -1.13
CA ASN A 86 1.54 -7.55 0.13
C ASN A 86 0.97 -6.67 1.26
N LEU A 87 -0.28 -6.21 1.14
CA LEU A 87 -0.93 -5.44 2.21
C LEU A 87 -1.40 -6.40 3.31
N GLU A 88 -0.92 -6.16 4.52
CA GLU A 88 -1.33 -6.83 5.76
C GLU A 88 -1.73 -5.74 6.76
N GLN A 89 -2.48 -6.08 7.82
CA GLN A 89 -2.83 -5.08 8.84
C GLN A 89 -1.59 -4.56 9.57
N GLY A 90 -0.71 -5.46 10.03
CA GLY A 90 0.44 -5.10 10.88
C GLY A 90 0.01 -4.25 12.08
N ASP A 91 0.77 -3.20 12.37
CA ASP A 91 0.49 -2.26 13.47
C ASP A 91 -0.63 -1.23 13.18
N MET A 92 -1.30 -1.30 12.01
CA MET A 92 -2.37 -0.34 11.66
C MET A 92 -3.67 -0.64 12.40
N THR A 93 -4.45 0.41 12.70
CA THR A 93 -5.85 0.19 13.11
C THR A 93 -6.66 -0.38 11.95
N VAL A 94 -7.77 -1.06 12.24
CA VAL A 94 -8.65 -1.65 11.22
C VAL A 94 -9.19 -0.57 10.26
N GLU A 95 -9.43 0.65 10.75
CA GLU A 95 -9.87 1.80 9.95
C GLU A 95 -8.77 2.31 9.01
N GLN A 96 -7.52 2.40 9.50
CA GLN A 96 -6.37 2.81 8.68
C GLN A 96 -6.09 1.78 7.59
N TYR A 97 -6.07 0.50 7.96
CA TYR A 97 -5.93 -0.62 7.04
C TYR A 97 -7.06 -0.63 6.01
N ASN A 98 -8.32 -0.44 6.41
CA ASN A 98 -9.47 -0.38 5.48
C ASN A 98 -9.36 0.80 4.49
N ALA A 99 -8.92 1.98 4.95
CA ALA A 99 -8.70 3.13 4.08
C ALA A 99 -7.58 2.87 3.05
N GLU A 100 -6.47 2.24 3.46
CA GLU A 100 -5.39 1.88 2.54
C GLU A 100 -5.80 0.73 1.60
N PHE A 101 -6.50 -0.29 2.09
CA PHE A 101 -7.05 -1.39 1.29
C PHE A 101 -7.98 -0.86 0.20
N HIS A 102 -8.94 0.00 0.55
CA HIS A 102 -9.83 0.64 -0.42
C HIS A 102 -9.04 1.40 -1.48
N MET A 103 -8.11 2.28 -1.08
CA MET A 103 -7.30 3.10 -1.99
C MET A 103 -6.43 2.25 -2.93
N LEU A 104 -5.82 1.19 -2.41
CA LEU A 104 -4.92 0.32 -3.17
C LEU A 104 -5.66 -0.69 -4.07
N SER A 105 -6.87 -1.11 -3.70
CA SER A 105 -7.68 -2.06 -4.47
C SER A 105 -7.94 -1.60 -5.92
N HIS A 106 -8.07 -0.29 -6.14
CA HIS A 106 -8.22 0.33 -7.47
C HIS A 106 -7.06 0.05 -8.43
N PHE A 107 -5.86 -0.28 -7.92
CA PHE A 107 -4.68 -0.63 -8.71
C PHE A 107 -4.55 -2.13 -8.99
N ALA A 108 -5.46 -2.96 -8.44
CA ALA A 108 -5.43 -4.40 -8.53
C ALA A 108 -6.82 -5.02 -8.81
N PRO A 109 -7.56 -4.57 -9.85
CA PRO A 109 -8.90 -5.08 -10.17
C PRO A 109 -8.92 -6.60 -10.42
N ASN A 110 -7.80 -7.18 -10.86
CA ASN A 110 -7.64 -8.62 -11.05
C ASN A 110 -7.52 -9.44 -9.75
N VAL A 111 -7.38 -8.77 -8.59
CA VAL A 111 -7.27 -9.40 -7.25
C VAL A 111 -8.57 -9.26 -6.48
N VAL A 112 -9.31 -8.18 -6.72
CA VAL A 112 -10.65 -7.89 -6.15
C VAL A 112 -11.72 -7.91 -7.26
N LYS A 113 -11.77 -9.00 -8.02
CA LYS A 113 -12.66 -9.12 -9.20
C LYS A 113 -14.14 -9.05 -8.85
N ASP A 114 -14.47 -9.48 -7.64
CA ASP A 114 -15.79 -9.61 -7.07
C ASP A 114 -15.70 -9.41 -5.53
N GLU A 115 -16.85 -9.27 -4.88
CA GLU A 115 -16.92 -8.99 -3.44
C GLU A 115 -16.52 -10.19 -2.56
N GLU A 116 -16.56 -11.42 -3.09
CA GLU A 116 -16.12 -12.63 -2.38
C GLU A 116 -14.59 -12.64 -2.28
N ALA A 117 -13.88 -12.56 -3.41
CA ALA A 117 -12.42 -12.43 -3.47
C ALA A 117 -11.89 -11.21 -2.69
N ARG A 118 -12.65 -10.10 -2.71
CA ARG A 118 -12.37 -8.91 -1.90
C ARG A 118 -12.46 -9.18 -0.40
N THR A 119 -13.53 -9.84 0.03
CA THR A 119 -13.76 -10.19 1.45
C THR A 119 -12.76 -11.22 1.94
N GLU A 120 -12.46 -12.26 1.14
CA GLU A 120 -11.44 -13.26 1.45
C GLU A 120 -10.05 -12.65 1.64
N LYS A 121 -9.63 -11.74 0.75
CA LYS A 121 -8.38 -11.00 0.92
C LYS A 121 -8.41 -10.21 2.22
N PHE A 122 -9.46 -9.41 2.43
CA PHE A 122 -9.58 -8.56 3.61
C PHE A 122 -9.48 -9.34 4.93
N ILE A 123 -10.19 -10.47 5.04
CA ILE A 123 -10.14 -11.36 6.22
C ILE A 123 -8.75 -11.99 6.40
N ARG A 124 -8.12 -12.48 5.32
CA ARG A 124 -6.79 -13.10 5.37
C ARG A 124 -5.74 -12.11 5.88
N ASP A 125 -5.71 -10.92 5.31
CA ASP A 125 -4.75 -9.87 5.63
C ASP A 125 -4.89 -9.34 7.07
N LEU A 126 -6.11 -9.39 7.65
CA LEU A 126 -6.37 -9.12 9.08
C LEU A 126 -5.93 -10.30 9.96
N SER A 127 -6.24 -11.55 9.57
CA SER A 127 -5.98 -12.76 10.36
C SER A 127 -4.49 -13.05 10.56
N LEU A 128 -3.61 -12.53 9.69
CA LEU A 128 -2.15 -12.62 9.85
C LEU A 128 -1.63 -11.94 11.15
N HIS A 129 -2.39 -11.00 11.73
CA HIS A 129 -2.07 -10.41 13.04
C HIS A 129 -2.26 -11.41 14.22
N GLU A 130 -3.14 -12.41 14.10
CA GLU A 130 -3.54 -13.27 15.24
C GLU A 130 -2.57 -14.41 15.56
N ARG A 131 -1.34 -14.38 15.00
CA ARG A 131 -0.40 -15.52 15.04
C ARG A 131 1.03 -15.24 15.50
N VAL A 132 1.27 -14.22 16.32
CA VAL A 132 2.50 -14.15 17.15
C VAL A 132 2.21 -13.69 18.58
N ASP A 133 1.72 -14.61 19.41
CA ASP A 133 1.63 -14.43 20.85
C ASP A 133 2.53 -15.48 21.55
N PRO A 134 3.83 -15.20 21.79
CA PRO A 134 4.77 -16.17 22.36
C PRO A 134 4.43 -16.60 23.79
N SER A 135 3.51 -15.89 24.45
CA SER A 135 3.21 -15.97 25.88
C SER A 135 2.49 -17.26 26.32
N LYS A 136 1.91 -18.04 25.38
CA LYS A 136 1.10 -19.24 25.69
C LYS A 136 1.81 -20.60 25.54
N ALA A 137 3.10 -20.63 25.21
CA ALA A 137 3.85 -21.88 24.99
C ALA A 137 4.47 -22.52 26.26
N ALA A 138 4.29 -21.92 27.44
CA ALA A 138 4.88 -22.41 28.69
C ALA A 138 3.82 -22.59 29.80
N GLY A 139 3.47 -23.84 30.13
CA GLY A 139 2.61 -24.09 31.30
C GLY A 139 1.75 -25.37 31.33
N ARG A 140 2.31 -26.56 31.04
CA ARG A 140 1.63 -27.82 31.41
C ARG A 140 2.59 -28.98 31.73
N GLY A 141 3.26 -28.88 32.88
CA GLY A 141 3.78 -30.05 33.60
C GLY A 141 2.81 -30.42 34.75
N PRO A 142 2.42 -31.69 34.94
CA PRO A 142 1.45 -32.08 35.96
C PRO A 142 2.07 -32.11 37.37
N ALA A 143 1.23 -31.86 38.38
CA ALA A 143 1.66 -31.68 39.76
C ALA A 143 1.81 -32.99 40.56
N LEU A 144 2.91 -33.05 41.32
CA LEU A 144 2.99 -33.48 42.72
C LEU A 144 2.29 -34.80 43.15
N GLY A 145 3.08 -35.86 43.32
CA GLY A 145 2.77 -36.99 44.19
C GLY A 145 3.78 -37.10 45.34
N GLN A 146 3.38 -36.79 46.58
CA GLN A 146 4.17 -37.09 47.78
C GLN A 146 3.77 -38.47 48.34
N LYS A 147 4.74 -39.30 48.78
CA LYS A 147 4.96 -39.59 50.23
C LYS A 147 5.91 -40.76 50.53
N ARG A 148 6.74 -40.48 51.55
CA ARG A 148 7.27 -41.35 52.63
C ARG A 148 8.47 -42.28 52.39
N LYS A 149 9.46 -42.02 53.27
CA LYS A 149 10.64 -42.79 53.66
C LYS A 149 10.24 -43.90 54.65
N VAL A 150 10.79 -45.09 54.48
CA VAL A 150 10.98 -46.14 55.51
C VAL A 150 12.39 -46.69 55.34
N GLU A 151 12.92 -47.26 56.42
CA GLU A 151 14.34 -47.36 56.76
C GLU A 151 14.79 -48.83 56.83
N SER A 152 16.03 -49.10 56.37
CA SER A 152 16.77 -50.34 56.66
C SER A 152 18.28 -50.08 56.60
N GLN A 153 18.92 -50.15 57.77
CA GLN A 153 20.36 -50.39 57.97
C GLN A 153 20.53 -51.84 58.51
N PRO A 154 21.75 -52.37 58.72
CA PRO A 154 23.09 -51.94 58.29
C PRO A 154 23.85 -53.07 57.53
N ASP A 155 25.14 -52.90 57.21
CA ASP A 155 26.18 -53.80 57.76
C ASP A 155 27.62 -53.23 57.67
N LEU A 156 28.57 -53.95 58.28
CA LEU A 156 29.90 -53.53 58.75
C LEU A 156 30.98 -53.34 57.65
N ALA A 157 31.75 -52.24 57.79
CA ALA A 157 33.20 -52.11 58.07
C ALA A 157 34.20 -53.27 57.72
N PRO A 158 35.55 -53.11 57.75
CA PRO A 158 36.31 -52.01 58.38
C PRO A 158 37.71 -51.62 57.77
N GLN A 159 38.32 -50.52 58.29
CA GLN A 159 39.79 -50.35 58.52
C GLN A 159 40.73 -50.33 57.26
N ARG A 160 42.04 -49.99 57.29
CA ARG A 160 42.92 -49.20 58.18
C ARG A 160 44.22 -48.88 57.38
N ASN A 161 44.98 -47.81 57.64
CA ASN A 161 44.77 -46.72 58.60
C ASN A 161 43.95 -45.60 57.97
#